data_AF-A0A3D5B3C5-F1
#
_entry.id   AF-A0A3D5B3C5-F1
#
_cell.length_a   1.000
_cell.length_b   1.000
_cell.length_c   1.000
_cell.angle_alpha   90.00
_cell.angle_beta   90.00
_cell.angle_gamma   90.00
#
_symmetry.space_group_name_H-M   'P 1'
#
loop_
_entity.id
_entity.type
_entity.pdbx_description
1 polymer ?
#
loop_
_entity_poly.entity_id
_entity_poly.type
_entity_poly.pdbx_seq_one_letter_code
_entity_poly.pdbx_strand_id
1 'polypeptide(L)'
;MTDVTLLIDELEKELLGKKNLFGKCYVDEVKVTALLSRMRESIPQSIYEAQSLLRQKDAVLSDAERRADMIIRNANETKEKMLNESEVLAIAKKQAEEKERAMQSYCDNMRLSVHQKLDNDLYDIAVKLNEAMMNIEGLREEIWKRSNGVNNDQK
;
A
#
# COMPACT_ATOMS: atom_id res chain seq x y z
N MET A 1 3.60 -64.03 -6.15
CA MET A 1 3.72 -62.70 -6.78
C MET A 1 5.09 -62.69 -7.44
N THR A 2 5.15 -62.91 -8.75
CA THR A 2 6.42 -62.97 -9.48
C THR A 2 6.95 -61.55 -9.58
N ASP A 3 8.16 -61.32 -9.08
CA ASP A 3 8.79 -59.99 -9.09
C ASP A 3 9.05 -59.58 -10.55
N VAL A 4 8.58 -58.39 -10.95
CA VAL A 4 8.84 -57.81 -12.28
C VAL A 4 10.35 -57.82 -12.55
N THR A 5 11.16 -57.62 -11.51
CA THR A 5 12.62 -57.63 -11.58
C THR A 5 13.17 -58.97 -12.06
N LEU A 6 12.60 -60.09 -11.59
CA LEU A 6 13.02 -61.43 -12.04
C LEU A 6 12.65 -61.69 -13.50
N LEU A 7 11.51 -61.15 -13.97
CA LEU A 7 11.11 -61.25 -15.38
C LEU A 7 11.99 -60.36 -16.28
N ILE A 8 12.48 -59.22 -15.76
CA ILE A 8 13.49 -58.38 -16.44
C ILE A 8 14.79 -59.17 -16.61
N ASP A 9 15.29 -59.79 -15.53
CA ASP A 9 16.53 -60.56 -15.54
C ASP A 9 16.46 -61.76 -16.50
N GLU A 10 15.30 -62.43 -16.56
CA GLU A 10 15.06 -63.57 -17.47
C GLU A 10 15.00 -63.13 -18.94
N LEU A 11 14.41 -61.95 -19.20
CA LEU A 11 14.40 -61.34 -20.53
C LEU A 11 15.80 -60.88 -20.96
N GLU A 12 16.57 -60.26 -20.07
CA GLU A 12 17.97 -59.90 -20.32
C GLU A 12 18.80 -61.13 -20.67
N LYS A 13 18.60 -62.24 -19.96
CA LYS A 13 19.34 -63.49 -20.23
C LYS A 13 19.02 -64.10 -21.59
N GLU A 14 17.77 -64.02 -22.06
CA GLU A 14 17.42 -64.47 -23.42
C GLU A 14 17.93 -63.52 -24.51
N LEU A 15 18.00 -62.21 -24.24
CA LEU A 15 18.49 -61.21 -25.19
C LEU A 15 20.03 -61.16 -25.28
N LEU A 16 20.73 -61.36 -24.17
CA LEU A 16 22.19 -61.23 -24.06
C LEU A 16 22.91 -62.59 -24.06
N GLY A 17 22.22 -63.69 -23.75
CA GLY A 17 22.81 -65.03 -23.61
C GLY A 17 23.07 -65.77 -24.93
N LYS A 18 22.55 -65.28 -26.07
CA LYS A 18 22.72 -65.92 -27.39
C LYS A 18 23.76 -65.18 -28.22
N LYS A 19 24.69 -65.93 -28.82
CA LYS A 19 25.80 -65.38 -29.63
C LYS A 19 25.26 -64.46 -30.74
N ASN A 20 25.63 -63.19 -30.67
CA ASN A 20 25.47 -62.23 -31.77
C ASN A 20 26.30 -62.69 -32.97
N LEU A 21 25.64 -63.26 -33.96
CA LEU A 21 26.23 -63.49 -35.27
C LEU A 21 25.94 -62.26 -36.13
N PHE A 22 26.99 -61.52 -36.49
CA PHE A 22 26.92 -60.31 -37.34
C PHE A 22 26.03 -59.17 -36.81
N GLY A 23 26.09 -58.90 -35.51
CA GLY A 23 25.37 -57.77 -34.88
C GLY A 23 23.85 -57.93 -34.80
N LYS A 24 23.32 -59.10 -35.14
CA LYS A 24 21.89 -59.44 -35.01
C LYS A 24 21.73 -60.54 -33.96
N CYS A 25 20.89 -60.26 -32.96
CA CYS A 25 20.45 -61.24 -31.97
C CYS A 25 19.18 -61.92 -32.49
N TYR A 26 19.22 -63.25 -32.60
CA TYR A 26 18.05 -64.05 -32.94
C TYR A 26 17.42 -64.56 -31.66
N VAL A 27 16.27 -63.96 -31.32
CA VAL A 27 15.46 -64.33 -30.18
C VAL A 27 14.26 -65.17 -30.60
N ASP A 28 13.84 -66.04 -29.69
CA ASP A 28 12.58 -66.76 -29.82
C ASP A 28 11.43 -65.78 -29.56
N GLU A 29 10.75 -65.37 -30.63
CA GLU A 29 9.63 -64.43 -30.58
C GLU A 29 8.54 -64.88 -29.61
N VAL A 30 8.23 -66.18 -29.57
CA VAL A 30 7.18 -66.73 -28.70
C VAL A 30 7.58 -66.57 -27.24
N LYS A 31 8.85 -66.86 -26.92
CA LYS A 31 9.38 -66.79 -25.56
C LYS A 31 9.49 -65.34 -25.05
N VAL A 32 9.99 -64.43 -25.89
CA VAL A 32 10.08 -63.00 -25.56
C VAL A 32 8.69 -62.39 -25.38
N THR A 33 7.75 -62.71 -26.26
CA THR A 33 6.37 -62.21 -26.16
C THR A 33 5.66 -62.72 -24.91
N ALA A 34 5.91 -63.97 -24.52
CA ALA A 34 5.40 -64.53 -23.26
C ALA A 34 5.99 -63.84 -22.01
N LEU A 35 7.29 -63.55 -22.01
CA LEU A 35 7.94 -62.79 -20.93
C LEU A 35 7.39 -61.37 -20.81
N LEU A 36 7.25 -60.66 -21.93
CA LEU A 36 6.64 -59.32 -21.96
C LEU A 36 5.18 -59.33 -21.48
N SER A 37 4.43 -60.39 -21.79
CA SER A 37 3.04 -60.54 -21.34
C SER A 37 2.97 -60.76 -19.83
N ARG A 38 3.82 -61.64 -19.29
CA ARG A 38 3.96 -61.85 -17.83
C ARG A 38 4.41 -60.59 -17.10
N MET A 39 5.33 -59.82 -17.68
CA MET A 39 5.74 -58.53 -17.10
C MET A 39 4.57 -57.57 -17.02
N ARG A 40 3.77 -57.47 -18.10
CA ARG A 40 2.58 -56.63 -18.15
C ARG A 40 1.52 -57.05 -17.13
N GLU A 41 1.33 -58.35 -16.91
CA GLU A 41 0.45 -58.90 -15.88
C GLU A 41 1.01 -58.73 -14.45
N SER A 42 2.34 -58.71 -14.31
CA SER A 42 2.99 -58.54 -13.01
C SER A 42 2.98 -57.10 -12.50
N ILE A 43 2.76 -56.11 -13.38
CA ILE A 43 2.51 -54.73 -12.97
C ILE A 43 1.13 -54.69 -12.28
N PRO A 44 1.07 -54.44 -10.96
CA PRO A 44 -0.19 -54.45 -10.25
C PRO A 44 -1.09 -53.30 -10.70
N GLN A 45 -2.39 -53.57 -10.78
CA GLN A 45 -3.41 -52.55 -11.04
C GLN A 45 -3.30 -51.35 -10.07
N SER A 46 -2.84 -51.58 -8.84
CA SER A 46 -2.63 -50.54 -7.82
C SER A 46 -1.60 -49.47 -8.23
N ILE A 47 -0.61 -49.79 -9.08
CA ILE A 47 0.36 -48.79 -9.57
C ILE A 47 -0.32 -47.83 -10.55
N TYR A 48 -1.15 -48.36 -11.46
CA TYR A 48 -1.91 -47.53 -12.40
C TYR A 48 -2.91 -46.63 -11.65
N GLU A 49 -3.57 -47.17 -10.63
CA GLU A 49 -4.46 -46.42 -9.76
C GLU A 49 -3.72 -45.31 -9.01
N ALA A 50 -2.55 -45.61 -8.42
CA ALA A 50 -1.73 -44.62 -7.73
C ALA A 50 -1.26 -43.49 -8.67
N GLN A 51 -0.80 -43.81 -9.88
CA GLN A 51 -0.43 -42.80 -10.88
C GLN A 51 -1.63 -41.94 -11.31
N SER A 52 -2.81 -42.54 -11.46
CA SER A 52 -4.05 -41.81 -11.76
C SER A 52 -4.43 -40.87 -10.61
N LEU A 53 -4.34 -41.35 -9.38
CA LEU A 53 -4.62 -40.57 -8.17
C LEU A 53 -3.66 -39.38 -8.04
N LEU A 54 -2.35 -39.58 -8.31
CA LEU A 54 -1.36 -38.50 -8.31
C LEU A 54 -1.71 -37.41 -9.33
N ARG A 55 -2.05 -37.81 -10.57
CA ARG A 55 -2.49 -36.86 -11.61
C ARG A 55 -3.74 -36.08 -11.20
N GLN A 56 -4.72 -36.76 -10.58
CA GLN A 56 -5.92 -36.10 -10.07
C GLN A 56 -5.60 -35.13 -8.93
N LYS A 57 -4.71 -35.51 -8.02
CA LYS A 57 -4.26 -34.66 -6.91
C LYS A 57 -3.59 -33.39 -7.42
N ASP A 58 -2.71 -33.50 -8.42
CA ASP A 58 -2.05 -32.32 -9.02
C ASP A 58 -3.04 -31.41 -9.73
N ALA A 59 -4.03 -31.98 -10.44
CA ALA A 59 -5.10 -31.20 -11.06
C ALA A 59 -5.96 -30.45 -10.02
N VAL A 60 -6.31 -31.11 -8.92
CA VAL A 60 -7.07 -30.49 -7.82
C VAL A 60 -6.27 -29.37 -7.15
N LEU A 61 -4.98 -29.58 -6.89
CA LEU A 61 -4.11 -28.53 -6.32
C LEU A 61 -4.03 -27.32 -7.23
N SER A 62 -3.78 -27.52 -8.53
CA SER A 62 -3.70 -26.41 -9.49
C SER A 62 -5.02 -25.64 -9.59
N ASP A 63 -6.16 -26.33 -9.55
CA ASP A 63 -7.47 -25.66 -9.54
C ASP A 63 -7.71 -24.90 -8.23
N ALA A 64 -7.32 -25.47 -7.08
CA ALA A 64 -7.42 -24.83 -5.78
C ALA A 64 -6.56 -23.56 -5.69
N GLU A 65 -5.32 -23.60 -6.18
CA GLU A 65 -4.42 -22.44 -6.25
C GLU A 65 -5.04 -21.33 -7.12
N ARG A 66 -5.51 -21.68 -8.31
CA ARG A 66 -6.18 -20.72 -9.21
C ARG A 66 -7.42 -20.08 -8.56
N ARG A 67 -8.21 -20.87 -7.83
CA ARG A 67 -9.39 -20.36 -7.11
C ARG A 67 -9.00 -19.46 -5.96
N ALA A 68 -7.97 -19.82 -5.19
CA ALA A 68 -7.45 -18.99 -4.10
C ALA A 68 -6.98 -17.63 -4.62
N ASP A 69 -6.22 -17.62 -5.72
CA ASP A 69 -5.76 -16.38 -6.36
C ASP A 69 -6.92 -15.51 -6.84
N MET A 70 -7.94 -16.12 -7.47
CA MET A 70 -9.16 -15.39 -7.86
C MET A 70 -9.90 -14.80 -6.65
N ILE A 71 -10.03 -15.57 -5.55
CA ILE A 71 -10.70 -15.09 -4.34
C ILE A 71 -9.96 -13.89 -3.76
N ILE A 72 -8.64 -13.97 -3.64
CA ILE A 72 -7.82 -12.87 -3.12
C ILE A 72 -7.95 -11.63 -4.02
N ARG A 73 -7.87 -11.82 -5.34
CA ARG A 73 -8.03 -10.73 -6.29
C ARG A 73 -9.40 -10.06 -6.19
N ASN A 74 -10.47 -10.85 -6.19
CA ASN A 74 -11.84 -10.34 -6.07
C ASN A 74 -12.08 -9.62 -4.74
N ALA A 75 -11.52 -10.12 -3.64
CA ALA A 75 -11.60 -9.49 -2.33
C ALA A 75 -10.90 -8.13 -2.33
N ASN A 76 -9.73 -8.01 -2.95
CA ASN A 76 -9.02 -6.75 -3.07
C ASN A 76 -9.77 -5.73 -3.94
N GLU A 77 -10.29 -6.15 -5.10
CA GLU A 77 -11.08 -5.29 -5.98
C GLU A 77 -12.36 -4.79 -5.28
N THR A 78 -13.02 -5.67 -4.52
CA THR A 78 -14.22 -5.31 -3.73
C THR A 78 -13.86 -4.33 -2.60
N LYS A 79 -12.75 -4.56 -1.90
CA LYS A 79 -12.25 -3.65 -0.85
C LYS A 79 -12.01 -2.25 -1.39
N GLU A 80 -11.37 -2.12 -2.54
CA GLU A 80 -11.13 -0.81 -3.16
C GLU A 80 -12.44 -0.12 -3.57
N LYS A 81 -13.39 -0.86 -4.15
CA LYS A 81 -14.72 -0.32 -4.45
C LYS A 81 -15.44 0.15 -3.18
N MET A 82 -15.46 -0.66 -2.13
CA MET A 82 -16.08 -0.29 -0.85
C MET A 82 -15.43 0.94 -0.20
N LEU A 83 -14.11 1.12 -0.35
CA LEU A 83 -13.42 2.32 0.14
C LEU A 83 -13.80 3.57 -0.67
N ASN A 84 -13.89 3.44 -2.00
CA ASN A 84 -14.31 4.54 -2.88
C ASN A 84 -15.79 4.90 -2.68
N GLU A 85 -16.65 3.91 -2.47
CA GLU A 85 -18.08 4.06 -2.19
C GLU A 85 -18.34 4.34 -0.70
N SER A 86 -17.30 4.37 0.14
CA SER A 86 -17.46 4.58 1.58
C SER A 86 -17.97 5.99 1.82
N GLU A 87 -19.27 6.09 2.11
CA GLU A 87 -19.94 7.31 2.51
C GLU A 87 -19.25 7.97 3.72
N VAL A 88 -18.70 7.15 4.63
CA VAL A 88 -17.90 7.61 5.77
C VAL A 88 -16.66 8.40 5.32
N LEU A 89 -15.96 7.92 4.30
CA LEU A 89 -14.77 8.57 3.77
C LEU A 89 -15.13 9.88 3.03
N ALA A 90 -16.25 9.89 2.32
CA ALA A 90 -16.79 11.09 1.69
C ALA A 90 -17.21 12.15 2.73
N ILE A 91 -17.92 11.75 3.79
CA ILE A 91 -18.30 12.63 4.90
C ILE A 91 -17.05 13.18 5.60
N ALA A 92 -16.05 12.33 5.88
CA ALA A 92 -14.81 12.75 6.52
C ALA A 92 -14.06 13.79 5.68
N LYS A 93 -13.96 13.60 4.36
CA LYS A 93 -13.36 14.59 3.44
C LYS A 93 -14.12 15.90 3.47
N LYS A 94 -15.46 15.86 3.36
CA LYS A 94 -16.29 17.07 3.40
C LYS A 94 -16.11 17.85 4.71
N GLN A 95 -16.09 17.15 5.85
CA GLN A 95 -15.85 17.77 7.16
C GLN A 95 -14.46 18.39 7.27
N ALA A 96 -13.43 17.75 6.71
CA ALA A 96 -12.09 18.30 6.66
C ALA A 96 -12.04 19.60 5.85
N GLU A 97 -12.64 19.62 4.66
CA GLU A 97 -12.73 20.81 3.80
C GLU A 97 -13.54 21.95 4.44
N GLU A 98 -14.63 21.64 5.14
CA GLU A 98 -15.40 22.62 5.92
C GLU A 98 -14.57 23.21 7.04
N LYS A 99 -13.83 22.38 7.78
CA LYS A 99 -12.96 22.83 8.88
C LYS A 99 -11.80 23.68 8.37
N GLU A 100 -11.20 23.32 7.24
CA GLU A 100 -10.13 24.09 6.61
C GLU A 100 -10.62 25.47 6.17
N ARG A 101 -11.77 25.54 5.49
CA ARG A 101 -12.41 26.81 5.14
C ARG A 101 -12.76 27.66 6.36
N ALA A 102 -13.30 27.05 7.41
CA ALA A 102 -13.62 27.74 8.66
C ALA A 102 -12.35 28.30 9.33
N MET A 103 -11.27 27.52 9.36
CA MET A 103 -9.98 27.94 9.91
C MET A 103 -9.39 29.11 9.12
N GLN A 104 -9.46 29.05 7.79
CA GLN A 104 -8.91 30.11 6.95
C GLN A 104 -9.68 31.43 7.14
N SER A 105 -11.01 31.37 7.16
CA SER A 105 -11.85 32.53 7.49
C SER A 105 -11.55 33.07 8.89
N TYR A 106 -11.35 32.18 9.88
CA TYR A 106 -10.98 32.57 11.23
C TYR A 106 -9.63 33.32 11.27
N CYS A 107 -8.61 32.79 10.58
CA CYS A 107 -7.30 33.43 10.48
C CYS A 107 -7.36 34.81 9.80
N ASP A 108 -8.12 34.92 8.71
CA ASP A 108 -8.30 36.18 7.99
C ASP A 108 -9.00 37.24 8.85
N ASN A 109 -10.08 36.84 9.53
CA ASN A 109 -10.78 37.72 10.48
C ASN A 109 -9.87 38.13 11.64
N MET A 110 -9.12 37.18 12.22
CA MET A 110 -8.19 37.46 13.29
C MET A 110 -7.12 38.47 12.86
N ARG A 111 -6.57 38.32 11.64
CA ARG A 111 -5.59 39.26 11.08
C ARG A 111 -6.18 40.66 10.95
N LEU A 112 -7.40 40.77 10.40
CA LEU A 112 -8.11 42.05 10.28
C LEU A 112 -8.37 42.69 11.64
N SER A 113 -8.85 41.92 12.62
CA SER A 113 -9.10 42.42 13.97
C SER A 113 -7.82 42.91 14.66
N VAL A 114 -6.69 42.21 14.47
CA VAL A 114 -5.39 42.64 15.00
C VAL A 114 -4.94 43.96 14.37
N HIS A 115 -5.07 44.11 13.04
CA HIS A 115 -4.75 45.37 12.36
C HIS A 115 -5.62 46.53 12.85
N GLN A 116 -6.93 46.33 12.92
CA GLN A 116 -7.86 47.36 13.41
C GLN A 116 -7.52 47.78 14.85
N LYS A 117 -7.20 46.81 15.71
CA LYS A 117 -6.80 47.12 17.08
C LYS A 117 -5.49 47.92 17.12
N LEU A 118 -4.49 47.51 16.32
CA LEU A 118 -3.22 48.22 16.25
C LEU A 118 -3.41 49.67 15.78
N ASP A 119 -4.24 49.89 14.77
CA ASP A 119 -4.54 51.25 14.28
C ASP A 119 -5.20 52.11 15.35
N ASN A 120 -6.16 51.54 16.10
CA ASN A 120 -6.79 52.25 17.23
C ASN A 120 -5.78 52.57 18.34
N ASP A 121 -4.93 51.61 18.72
CA ASP A 121 -3.90 51.80 19.74
C ASP A 121 -2.89 52.89 19.29
N LEU A 122 -2.51 52.92 18.01
CA LEU A 122 -1.63 53.94 17.44
C LEU A 122 -2.30 55.32 17.40
N TYR A 123 -3.59 55.39 17.07
CA TYR A 123 -4.35 56.63 17.09
C TYR A 123 -4.41 57.23 18.51
N ASP A 124 -4.71 56.40 19.51
CA ASP A 124 -4.75 56.82 20.93
C ASP A 124 -3.38 57.33 21.41
N ILE A 125 -2.29 56.70 20.97
CA ILE A 125 -0.93 57.18 21.25
C ILE A 125 -0.71 58.56 20.61
N ALA A 126 -1.09 58.73 19.35
CA ALA A 126 -0.93 60.01 18.64
C ALA A 126 -1.70 61.15 19.33
N VAL A 127 -2.94 60.90 19.75
CA VAL A 127 -3.75 61.87 20.50
C VAL A 127 -3.06 62.27 21.80
N LYS A 128 -2.63 61.30 22.62
CA LYS A 128 -1.94 61.57 23.89
C LYS A 128 -0.63 62.32 23.72
N LEU A 129 0.14 62.01 22.68
CA LEU A 129 1.37 62.74 22.36
C LEU A 129 1.07 64.18 21.95
N ASN A 130 0.00 64.41 21.19
CA ASN A 130 -0.41 65.77 20.81
C ASN A 130 -0.86 66.59 22.03
N GLU A 131 -1.65 66.01 22.93
CA GLU A 131 -2.02 66.63 24.21
C GLU A 131 -0.78 66.99 25.04
N ALA A 132 0.19 66.08 25.14
CA ALA A 132 1.44 66.34 25.85
C ALA A 132 2.24 67.49 25.20
N MET A 133 2.30 67.57 23.87
CA MET A 133 2.95 68.68 23.17
C MET A 133 2.24 70.01 23.43
N MET A 134 0.90 70.05 23.35
CA MET A 134 0.12 71.26 23.67
C MET A 134 0.37 71.74 25.09
N ASN A 135 0.46 70.82 26.07
CA ASN A 135 0.80 71.16 27.45
C ASN A 135 2.20 71.77 27.56
N ILE A 136 3.20 71.22 26.87
CA ILE A 136 4.56 71.76 26.85
C ILE A 136 4.60 73.15 26.21
N GLU A 137 3.88 73.36 25.10
CA GLU A 137 3.79 74.67 24.45
C GLU A 137 3.12 75.72 25.35
N GLY A 138 2.03 75.35 26.03
CA GLY A 138 1.38 76.20 27.02
C GLY A 138 2.32 76.59 28.17
N LEU A 139 3.04 75.63 28.75
CA LEU A 139 4.04 75.89 29.79
C LEU A 139 5.16 76.82 29.29
N ARG A 140 5.61 76.63 28.04
CA ARG A 140 6.62 77.49 27.42
C ARG A 140 6.11 78.92 27.27
N GLU A 141 4.88 79.13 26.80
CA GLU A 141 4.26 80.45 26.69
C GLU A 141 4.12 81.15 28.05
N GLU A 142 3.73 80.41 29.09
CA GLU A 142 3.63 80.95 30.45
C GLU A 142 4.99 81.44 30.97
N ILE A 143 6.07 80.67 30.74
CA ILE A 143 7.42 81.06 31.10
C ILE A 143 7.84 82.32 30.32
N TRP A 144 7.57 82.40 29.01
CA TRP A 144 7.85 83.59 28.20
C TRP A 144 7.12 84.83 28.71
N LYS A 145 5.83 84.71 29.03
CA LYS A 145 5.02 85.81 29.60
C LYS A 145 5.60 86.30 30.93
N ARG A 146 5.99 85.38 31.81
CA ARG A 146 6.64 85.73 33.10
C ARG A 146 7.99 86.41 32.88
N SER A 147 8.82 85.91 31.96
CA SER A 147 10.15 86.49 31.68
C SER A 147 10.06 87.90 31.06
N ASN A 148 9.11 88.14 30.15
CA ASN A 148 8.94 89.46 29.52
C ASN A 148 8.21 90.46 30.43
N GLY A 149 7.34 90.01 31.34
CA GLY A 149 6.70 90.87 32.34
C GLY A 149 7.70 91.47 33.33
N VAL A 150 8.72 90.70 33.75
CA VAL A 150 9.77 91.18 34.68
C VAL A 150 10.65 92.28 34.06
N ASN A 151 10.74 92.37 32.73
CA ASN A 151 11.59 93.36 32.05
C ASN A 151 10.94 94.75 31.87
N ASN A 152 9.62 94.88 32.07
CA ASN A 152 8.91 96.15 31.92
C ASN A 152 8.70 96.91 33.24
N ASP A 153 9.02 96.31 34.38
CA ASP A 153 8.89 96.92 35.71
C ASP A 153 10.19 97.59 36.20
N GLN A 154 11.22 97.69 35.35
CA GLN A 154 12.52 98.31 35.69
C GLN A 154 12.89 99.55 34.84
N LYS A 155 11.91 100.28 34.29
CA LYS A 155 12.16 101.56 33.59
C LYS A 155 11.41 102.74 34.21
#